data_AF-A0A967WXU7-F1
#
_entry.id   AF-A0A967WXU7-F1
#
_cell.length_a   1.000
_cell.length_b   1.000
_cell.length_c   1.000
_cell.angle_alpha   90.00
_cell.angle_beta   90.00
_cell.angle_gamma   90.00
#
_symmetry.space_group_name_H-M   'P 1'
#
loop_
_entity.id
_entity.type
_entity.pdbx_description
1 polymer ?
#
loop_
_entity_poly.entity_id
_entity_poly.type
_entity_poly.pdbx_seq_one_letter_code
_entity_poly.pdbx_strand_id
1 'polypeptide(L)'
;FASEDDAQAFEDELAYMLVNQMAAPNSPQWFNTGLHHAYGITGPAQGFWFVDPETEELAPSPDSSRPAPHACFIQSVDDDLVNEGGIMDLWIREARLFKFGSGTGTNFSTIRAENEPLSGGGKSSGVMSFLKIGDRAAGAIKSGGTTRRAAKMVILDVDHPDIEEFINWKKVEEDKVRALIAAGYPSDFNGEAYQTVSGQNSNNSVRVPNDFVHAVVDDADWELVGRKTGEVVRTVKARDLWRQIAEAAWACADPGVQFDTTINEWHTSPAGGRIRASNPCSEYMFLDNTACNLASLNLVSFYDDESATFDIESYKHAIRLWTIVLEISVTMAHFPSQEIAQGSYDYRTLGLG
;
A
#
# COMPACT_ATOMS: atom_id res chain seq x y z
N PHE A 1 -6.67 -30.12 8.76
CA PHE A 1 -5.92 -30.83 9.81
C PHE A 1 -6.06 -32.33 9.60
N ALA A 2 -5.08 -33.15 10.02
CA ALA A 2 -5.11 -34.59 9.81
C ALA A 2 -6.06 -35.31 10.79
N SER A 3 -6.28 -34.73 11.97
CA SER A 3 -7.25 -35.15 12.98
C SER A 3 -7.94 -33.95 13.65
N GLU A 4 -9.01 -34.21 14.40
CA GLU A 4 -9.64 -33.21 15.27
C GLU A 4 -8.70 -32.76 16.39
N ASP A 5 -7.89 -33.68 16.94
CA ASP A 5 -6.89 -33.36 17.97
C ASP A 5 -5.84 -32.37 17.46
N ASP A 6 -5.40 -32.51 16.21
CA ASP A 6 -4.46 -31.55 15.59
C ASP A 6 -5.09 -30.16 15.41
N ALA A 7 -6.39 -30.11 15.09
CA ALA A 7 -7.11 -28.85 14.94
C ALA A 7 -7.28 -28.16 16.29
N GLN A 8 -7.63 -28.93 17.34
CA GLN A 8 -7.76 -28.41 18.70
C GLN A 8 -6.41 -27.93 19.24
N ALA A 9 -5.32 -28.67 19.00
CA ALA A 9 -3.98 -28.25 19.40
C ALA A 9 -3.60 -26.91 18.74
N PHE A 10 -3.86 -26.75 17.44
CA PHE A 10 -3.61 -25.50 16.74
C PHE A 10 -4.43 -24.33 17.32
N GLU A 11 -5.72 -24.55 17.62
CA GLU A 11 -6.58 -23.55 18.26
C GLU A 11 -6.07 -23.17 19.66
N ASP A 12 -5.74 -24.15 20.50
CA ASP A 12 -5.27 -23.95 21.87
C ASP A 12 -3.95 -23.16 21.90
N GLU A 13 -3.00 -23.50 21.01
CA GLU A 13 -1.74 -22.79 20.90
C GLU A 13 -1.93 -21.34 20.43
N LEU A 14 -2.79 -21.12 19.42
CA LEU A 14 -3.09 -19.79 18.94
C LEU A 14 -3.78 -18.95 20.03
N ALA A 15 -4.76 -19.52 20.74
CA ALA A 15 -5.45 -18.87 21.84
C ALA A 15 -4.47 -18.50 22.97
N TYR A 16 -3.57 -19.42 23.35
CA TYR A 16 -2.53 -19.15 24.34
C TYR A 16 -1.64 -17.98 23.92
N MET A 17 -1.14 -17.98 22.68
CA MET A 17 -0.27 -16.91 22.19
C MET A 17 -0.97 -15.55 22.16
N LEU A 18 -2.23 -15.50 21.72
CA LEU A 18 -3.01 -14.26 21.65
C LEU A 18 -3.35 -13.71 23.05
N VAL A 19 -3.80 -14.57 23.97
CA VAL A 19 -4.14 -14.17 25.36
C VAL A 19 -2.91 -13.66 26.11
N ASN A 20 -1.74 -14.26 25.88
CA ASN A 20 -0.49 -13.85 26.50
C ASN A 20 0.25 -12.72 25.73
N GLN A 21 -0.39 -12.13 24.70
CA GLN A 21 0.19 -11.06 23.89
C GLN A 21 1.58 -11.41 23.30
N MET A 22 1.79 -12.69 23.00
CA MET A 22 3.02 -13.18 22.36
C MET A 22 3.03 -12.85 20.86
N ALA A 23 1.83 -12.70 20.29
CA ALA A 23 1.66 -12.37 18.88
C ALA A 23 0.38 -11.55 18.65
N ALA A 24 0.38 -10.78 17.57
CA ALA A 24 -0.80 -10.07 17.11
C ALA A 24 -0.88 -10.12 15.57
N PRO A 25 -2.02 -10.54 14.99
CA PRO A 25 -2.27 -10.34 13.59
C PRO A 25 -2.54 -8.86 13.30
N ASN A 26 -2.47 -8.49 12.02
CA ASN A 26 -2.85 -7.16 11.56
C ASN A 26 -4.30 -6.79 11.93
N SER A 27 -4.62 -5.49 11.88
CA SER A 27 -5.94 -5.01 12.28
C SER A 27 -7.12 -5.62 11.48
N PRO A 28 -7.06 -5.77 10.15
CA PRO A 28 -8.15 -6.40 9.39
C PRO A 28 -8.51 -7.82 9.82
N GLN A 29 -7.55 -8.61 10.31
CA GLN A 29 -7.83 -9.93 10.88
C GLN A 29 -8.77 -9.84 12.08
N TRP A 30 -8.52 -8.88 12.98
CA TRP A 30 -9.37 -8.66 14.15
C TRP A 30 -10.79 -8.20 13.78
N PHE A 31 -10.93 -7.49 12.66
CA PHE A 31 -12.20 -6.91 12.25
C PHE A 31 -13.06 -7.87 11.44
N ASN A 32 -12.43 -8.65 10.54
CA ASN A 32 -13.14 -9.30 9.45
C ASN A 32 -13.13 -10.83 9.54
N THR A 33 -12.14 -11.43 10.22
CA THR A 33 -12.00 -12.89 10.25
C THR A 33 -13.05 -13.53 11.14
N GLY A 34 -13.71 -14.57 10.64
CA GLY A 34 -14.68 -15.36 11.39
C GLY A 34 -16.06 -14.72 11.59
N LEU A 35 -16.34 -13.53 11.06
CA LEU A 35 -17.64 -12.86 11.22
C LEU A 35 -18.82 -13.71 10.73
N HIS A 36 -18.69 -14.32 9.55
CA HIS A 36 -19.73 -15.20 9.02
C HIS A 36 -19.82 -16.51 9.82
N HIS A 37 -18.67 -17.12 10.12
CA HIS A 37 -18.62 -18.38 10.86
C HIS A 37 -19.23 -18.29 12.26
N ALA A 38 -18.90 -17.24 13.02
CA ALA A 38 -19.34 -17.07 14.40
C ALA A 38 -20.73 -16.44 14.53
N TYR A 39 -21.10 -15.53 13.62
CA TYR A 39 -22.30 -14.69 13.76
C TYR A 39 -23.27 -14.73 12.57
N GLY A 40 -22.95 -15.47 11.50
CA GLY A 40 -23.76 -15.51 10.29
C GLY A 40 -23.81 -14.19 9.52
N ILE A 41 -22.92 -13.23 9.82
CA ILE A 41 -22.90 -11.92 9.17
C ILE A 41 -22.52 -12.09 7.70
N THR A 42 -23.35 -11.54 6.81
CA THR A 42 -23.10 -11.47 5.36
C THR A 42 -23.77 -10.20 4.80
N GLY A 43 -23.52 -9.92 3.53
CA GLY A 43 -23.96 -8.74 2.79
C GLY A 43 -23.90 -8.97 1.29
N PRO A 44 -24.46 -8.07 0.46
CA PRO A 44 -24.51 -8.28 -0.98
C PRO A 44 -23.10 -8.30 -1.60
N ALA A 45 -22.98 -8.94 -2.77
CA ALA A 45 -21.77 -8.90 -3.60
C ALA A 45 -21.29 -7.46 -3.84
N GLN A 46 -19.99 -7.25 -3.71
CA GLN A 46 -19.35 -5.91 -3.80
C GLN A 46 -18.20 -5.85 -4.82
N GLY A 47 -18.16 -6.81 -5.74
CA GLY A 47 -17.10 -6.93 -6.74
C GLY A 47 -15.78 -7.46 -6.18
N PHE A 48 -15.87 -8.32 -5.16
CA PHE A 48 -14.72 -9.07 -4.65
C PHE A 48 -14.58 -10.40 -5.39
N TRP A 49 -13.38 -10.95 -5.38
CA TRP A 49 -12.97 -12.18 -6.06
C TRP A 49 -12.15 -13.07 -5.13
N PHE A 50 -12.12 -14.36 -5.38
CA PHE A 50 -11.27 -15.30 -4.66
C PHE A 50 -10.86 -16.43 -5.60
N VAL A 51 -9.77 -17.11 -5.26
CA VAL A 51 -9.43 -18.40 -5.89
C VAL A 51 -9.95 -19.49 -4.98
N ASP A 52 -10.76 -20.40 -5.51
CA ASP A 52 -11.25 -21.54 -4.75
C ASP A 52 -10.07 -22.49 -4.45
N PRO A 53 -9.78 -22.82 -3.18
CA PRO A 53 -8.62 -23.63 -2.84
C PRO A 53 -8.76 -25.11 -3.23
N GLU A 54 -9.96 -25.60 -3.56
CA GLU A 54 -10.20 -26.97 -4.01
C GLU A 54 -10.11 -27.10 -5.53
N THR A 55 -10.67 -26.14 -6.27
CA THR A 55 -10.64 -26.17 -7.75
C THR A 55 -9.46 -25.41 -8.34
N GLU A 56 -8.82 -24.54 -7.56
CA GLU A 56 -7.79 -23.59 -8.00
C GLU A 56 -8.30 -22.59 -9.06
N GLU A 57 -9.63 -22.42 -9.17
CA GLU A 57 -10.26 -21.53 -10.15
C GLU A 57 -10.63 -20.19 -9.53
N LEU A 58 -10.37 -19.11 -10.28
CA LEU A 58 -10.78 -17.76 -9.93
C LEU A 58 -12.31 -17.59 -10.08
N ALA A 59 -12.96 -17.07 -9.04
CA ALA A 59 -14.41 -16.86 -9.02
C ALA A 59 -14.81 -15.54 -8.34
N PRO A 60 -15.92 -14.92 -8.77
CA PRO A 60 -16.48 -13.76 -8.07
C PRO A 60 -17.05 -14.20 -6.71
N SER A 61 -16.84 -13.38 -5.69
CA SER A 61 -17.42 -13.59 -4.37
C SER A 61 -18.93 -13.28 -4.42
N PRO A 62 -19.81 -14.26 -4.11
CA PRO A 62 -21.26 -14.09 -4.28
C PRO A 62 -21.88 -13.16 -3.23
N ASP A 63 -21.21 -12.96 -2.11
CA ASP A 63 -21.64 -12.16 -0.97
C ASP A 63 -20.42 -11.71 -0.15
N SER A 64 -20.62 -11.21 1.07
CA SER A 64 -19.53 -10.84 1.98
C SER A 64 -19.27 -11.88 3.08
N SER A 65 -19.55 -13.16 2.83
CA SER A 65 -19.28 -14.25 3.78
C SER A 65 -17.80 -14.59 3.92
N ARG A 66 -17.03 -14.43 2.83
CA ARG A 66 -15.56 -14.57 2.87
C ARG A 66 -14.94 -13.32 3.53
N PRO A 67 -13.93 -13.48 4.40
CA PRO A 67 -13.29 -12.36 5.08
C PRO A 67 -12.35 -11.56 4.17
N ALA A 68 -12.05 -10.33 4.58
CA ALA A 68 -10.98 -9.50 4.04
C ALA A 68 -9.86 -9.29 5.10
N PRO A 69 -8.99 -10.29 5.33
CA PRO A 69 -8.01 -10.27 6.42
C PRO A 69 -6.67 -9.57 6.09
N HIS A 70 -6.49 -9.11 4.86
CA HIS A 70 -5.22 -8.54 4.41
C HIS A 70 -5.16 -7.04 4.71
N ALA A 71 -4.00 -6.55 5.14
CA ALA A 71 -3.83 -5.14 5.48
C ALA A 71 -3.15 -4.35 4.36
N CYS A 72 -2.34 -5.00 3.54
CA CYS A 72 -1.43 -4.34 2.63
C CYS A 72 -1.65 -4.80 1.20
N PHE A 73 -1.83 -3.86 0.29
CA PHE A 73 -2.07 -4.11 -1.12
C PHE A 73 -1.17 -3.24 -1.99
N ILE A 74 -0.74 -3.81 -3.11
CA ILE A 74 -0.09 -3.09 -4.20
C ILE A 74 -1.00 -3.21 -5.41
N GLN A 75 -1.28 -2.09 -6.07
CA GLN A 75 -2.17 -2.04 -7.23
C GLN A 75 -1.51 -1.33 -8.40
N SER A 76 -1.66 -1.89 -9.60
CA SER A 76 -1.29 -1.20 -10.83
C SER A 76 -2.36 -0.21 -11.27
N VAL A 77 -1.94 0.72 -12.14
CA VAL A 77 -2.81 1.65 -12.84
C VAL A 77 -2.31 1.86 -14.27
N ASP A 78 -3.23 1.78 -15.21
CA ASP A 78 -2.98 2.08 -16.61
C ASP A 78 -3.32 3.54 -16.93
N ASP A 79 -2.66 4.09 -17.95
CA ASP A 79 -2.91 5.43 -18.50
C ASP A 79 -4.22 5.48 -19.33
N ASP A 80 -5.31 5.09 -18.68
CA ASP A 80 -6.69 5.06 -19.15
C ASP A 80 -7.61 5.67 -18.09
N LEU A 81 -8.64 6.42 -18.51
CA LEU A 81 -9.50 7.12 -17.57
C LEU A 81 -10.55 6.21 -16.91
N VAL A 82 -11.25 5.35 -17.67
CA VAL A 82 -12.53 4.75 -17.23
C VAL A 82 -12.64 3.23 -17.45
N ASN A 83 -11.72 2.62 -18.18
CA ASN A 83 -11.74 1.17 -18.40
C ASN A 83 -11.18 0.42 -17.17
N GLU A 84 -11.41 -0.89 -17.13
CA GLU A 84 -10.80 -1.79 -16.14
C GLU A 84 -9.27 -1.63 -16.15
N GLY A 85 -8.67 -1.53 -14.97
CA GLY A 85 -7.24 -1.21 -14.80
C GLY A 85 -6.89 0.29 -14.88
N GLY A 86 -7.81 1.14 -15.36
CA GLY A 86 -7.62 2.59 -15.47
C GLY A 86 -7.75 3.36 -14.14
N ILE A 87 -7.67 4.69 -14.22
CA ILE A 87 -7.63 5.60 -13.07
C ILE A 87 -8.92 5.53 -12.24
N MET A 88 -10.09 5.63 -12.86
CA MET A 88 -11.36 5.60 -12.10
C MET A 88 -11.67 4.21 -11.53
N ASP A 89 -11.28 3.15 -12.25
CA ASP A 89 -11.40 1.78 -11.74
C ASP A 89 -10.50 1.53 -10.53
N LEU A 90 -9.24 2.04 -10.55
CA LEU A 90 -8.35 1.97 -9.38
C LEU A 90 -9.06 2.50 -8.13
N TRP A 91 -9.78 3.60 -8.22
CA TRP A 91 -10.39 4.20 -7.03
C TRP A 91 -11.61 3.43 -6.54
N ILE A 92 -12.32 2.75 -7.44
CA ILE A 92 -13.35 1.78 -7.06
C ILE A 92 -12.70 0.63 -6.28
N ARG A 93 -11.58 0.11 -6.77
CA ARG A 93 -10.82 -0.95 -6.07
C ARG A 93 -10.26 -0.48 -4.73
N GLU A 94 -9.72 0.73 -4.64
CA GLU A 94 -9.27 1.33 -3.38
C GLU A 94 -10.42 1.53 -2.38
N ALA A 95 -11.59 1.99 -2.84
CA ALA A 95 -12.76 2.15 -1.98
C ALA A 95 -13.21 0.81 -1.37
N ARG A 96 -13.14 -0.28 -2.14
CA ARG A 96 -13.37 -1.64 -1.63
C ARG A 96 -12.37 -2.00 -0.52
N LEU A 97 -11.08 -1.70 -0.71
CA LEU A 97 -10.06 -1.97 0.31
C LEU A 97 -10.24 -1.16 1.59
N PHE A 98 -10.45 0.15 1.46
CA PHE A 98 -10.62 1.05 2.60
C PHE A 98 -11.85 0.65 3.42
N LYS A 99 -12.94 0.26 2.77
CA LYS A 99 -14.15 -0.22 3.46
C LYS A 99 -13.85 -1.32 4.49
N PHE A 100 -12.91 -2.22 4.21
CA PHE A 100 -12.57 -3.37 5.08
C PHE A 100 -11.34 -3.14 5.97
N GLY A 101 -10.79 -1.93 6.02
CA GLY A 101 -9.69 -1.62 6.94
C GLY A 101 -8.30 -1.75 6.32
N SER A 102 -8.21 -2.02 5.02
CA SER A 102 -6.94 -2.26 4.33
C SER A 102 -6.34 -0.98 3.75
N GLY A 103 -5.03 -0.98 3.55
CA GLY A 103 -4.29 0.08 2.88
C GLY A 103 -3.72 -0.38 1.55
N THR A 104 -3.42 0.58 0.68
CA THR A 104 -2.99 0.32 -0.71
C THR A 104 -1.88 1.26 -1.14
N GLY A 105 -1.00 0.80 -2.03
CA GLY A 105 -0.10 1.69 -2.75
C GLY A 105 -0.03 1.42 -4.23
N THR A 106 0.28 2.49 -4.97
CA THR A 106 0.33 2.49 -6.43
C THR A 106 1.42 3.43 -6.89
N ASN A 107 2.17 3.00 -7.89
CA ASN A 107 3.09 3.86 -8.63
C ASN A 107 2.36 4.46 -9.83
N PHE A 108 2.22 5.78 -9.85
CA PHE A 108 1.48 6.52 -10.86
C PHE A 108 2.33 6.96 -12.05
N SER A 109 3.58 6.49 -12.13
CA SER A 109 4.51 6.89 -13.19
C SER A 109 4.13 6.42 -14.59
N THR A 110 3.15 5.53 -14.70
CA THR A 110 2.55 5.12 -15.99
C THR A 110 1.64 6.20 -16.55
N ILE A 111 1.04 7.04 -15.69
CA ILE A 111 0.12 8.09 -16.09
C ILE A 111 0.89 9.20 -16.80
N ARG A 112 0.36 9.67 -17.93
CA ARG A 112 1.02 10.73 -18.70
C ARG A 112 1.06 12.06 -17.95
N ALA A 113 2.16 12.79 -18.13
CA ALA A 113 2.39 14.08 -17.50
C ALA A 113 1.47 15.18 -18.03
N GLU A 114 1.48 16.33 -17.37
CA GLU A 114 0.74 17.51 -17.84
C GLU A 114 1.18 17.88 -19.26
N ASN A 115 0.23 18.34 -20.08
CA ASN A 115 0.46 18.76 -21.47
C ASN A 115 0.80 17.65 -22.48
N GLU A 116 1.00 16.39 -22.06
CA GLU A 116 1.13 15.27 -22.98
C GLU A 116 -0.17 15.06 -23.80
N PRO A 117 -0.07 14.63 -25.07
CA PRO A 117 -1.23 14.54 -25.96
C PRO A 117 -2.25 13.48 -25.53
N LEU A 118 -3.53 13.76 -25.78
CA LEU A 118 -4.65 12.81 -25.63
C LEU A 118 -5.05 12.19 -26.97
N SER A 119 -5.51 10.93 -26.96
CA SER A 119 -5.95 10.21 -28.16
C SER A 119 -7.15 10.87 -28.86
N GLY A 120 -8.08 11.43 -28.07
CA GLY A 120 -9.24 12.17 -28.57
C GLY A 120 -8.95 13.64 -28.96
N GLY A 121 -7.69 14.07 -28.91
CA GLY A 121 -7.30 15.47 -29.05
C GLY A 121 -7.29 16.22 -27.72
N GLY A 122 -6.53 17.32 -27.66
CA GLY A 122 -6.27 18.07 -26.43
C GLY A 122 -5.04 17.57 -25.68
N LYS A 123 -4.94 17.97 -24.41
CA LYS A 123 -3.77 17.78 -23.56
C LYS A 123 -4.18 17.22 -22.20
N SER A 124 -3.31 16.38 -21.65
CA SER A 124 -3.45 15.82 -20.30
C SER A 124 -3.43 16.91 -19.23
N SER A 125 -4.22 16.70 -18.18
CA SER A 125 -4.18 17.49 -16.93
C SER A 125 -3.06 17.08 -15.98
N GLY A 126 -2.26 16.08 -16.36
CA GLY A 126 -1.12 15.57 -15.60
C GLY A 126 -1.50 14.73 -14.39
N VAL A 127 -0.51 14.02 -13.84
CA VAL A 127 -0.72 13.05 -12.75
C VAL A 127 -1.29 13.73 -11.50
N MET A 128 -0.82 14.95 -11.22
CA MET A 128 -1.20 15.73 -10.03
C MET A 128 -2.69 16.05 -9.98
N SER A 129 -3.36 16.20 -11.13
CA SER A 129 -4.80 16.41 -11.17
C SER A 129 -5.58 15.21 -10.62
N PHE A 130 -5.18 13.99 -10.97
CA PHE A 130 -5.82 12.77 -10.51
C PHE A 130 -5.45 12.43 -9.07
N LEU A 131 -4.21 12.68 -8.65
CA LEU A 131 -3.78 12.49 -7.27
C LEU A 131 -4.59 13.34 -6.28
N LYS A 132 -4.93 14.58 -6.66
CA LYS A 132 -5.80 15.46 -5.84
C LYS A 132 -7.19 14.86 -5.63
N ILE A 133 -7.74 14.17 -6.62
CA ILE A 133 -9.05 13.56 -6.48
C ILE A 133 -8.94 12.24 -5.68
N GLY A 134 -7.90 11.43 -5.90
CA GLY A 134 -7.62 10.24 -5.09
C GLY A 134 -7.40 10.55 -3.60
N ASP A 135 -6.73 11.68 -3.29
CA ASP A 135 -6.60 12.21 -1.93
C ASP A 135 -7.96 12.51 -1.29
N ARG A 136 -8.88 13.14 -2.04
CA ARG A 136 -10.24 13.40 -1.55
C ARG A 136 -11.05 12.12 -1.37
N ALA A 137 -10.91 11.16 -2.26
CA ALA A 137 -11.56 9.85 -2.13
C ALA A 137 -11.09 9.13 -0.86
N ALA A 138 -9.77 9.08 -0.61
CA ALA A 138 -9.21 8.50 0.61
C ALA A 138 -9.68 9.23 1.88
N GLY A 139 -9.73 10.56 1.86
CA GLY A 139 -10.22 11.36 3.00
C GLY A 139 -11.72 11.18 3.31
N ALA A 140 -12.52 10.83 2.31
CA ALA A 140 -13.97 10.63 2.46
C ALA A 140 -14.33 9.24 3.02
N ILE A 141 -13.46 8.24 2.85
CA ILE A 141 -13.75 6.85 3.23
C ILE A 141 -13.10 6.53 4.57
N LYS A 142 -13.94 6.15 5.54
CA LYS A 142 -13.48 5.68 6.85
C LYS A 142 -13.09 4.21 6.78
N SER A 143 -11.88 3.91 7.22
CA SER A 143 -11.29 2.59 7.11
C SER A 143 -11.93 1.59 8.09
N GLY A 144 -12.43 0.47 7.58
CA GLY A 144 -13.08 -0.58 8.38
C GLY A 144 -14.37 -0.14 9.09
N GLY A 145 -15.02 0.93 8.62
CA GLY A 145 -16.18 1.52 9.31
C GLY A 145 -15.87 2.16 10.67
N THR A 146 -14.59 2.33 11.01
CA THR A 146 -14.12 2.93 12.27
C THR A 146 -13.87 4.42 12.12
N THR A 147 -13.32 5.10 13.14
CA THR A 147 -12.89 6.51 13.04
C THR A 147 -11.55 6.69 12.30
N ARG A 148 -10.88 5.60 11.87
CA ARG A 148 -9.58 5.67 11.18
C ARG A 148 -9.73 6.08 9.71
N ARG A 149 -8.78 6.87 9.19
CA ARG A 149 -8.72 7.27 7.79
C ARG A 149 -8.18 6.13 6.91
N ALA A 150 -8.49 6.17 5.62
CA ALA A 150 -7.86 5.31 4.62
C ALA A 150 -6.33 5.49 4.62
N ALA A 151 -5.60 4.41 4.34
CA ALA A 151 -4.14 4.44 4.22
C ALA A 151 -3.75 4.22 2.75
N LYS A 152 -3.11 5.22 2.14
CA LYS A 152 -2.73 5.22 0.73
C LYS A 152 -1.25 5.56 0.56
N MET A 153 -0.54 4.85 -0.31
CA MET A 153 0.79 5.23 -0.80
C MET A 153 0.70 5.67 -2.26
N VAL A 154 1.27 6.83 -2.55
CA VAL A 154 1.40 7.37 -3.90
C VAL A 154 2.88 7.44 -4.24
N ILE A 155 3.28 6.75 -5.31
CA ILE A 155 4.67 6.72 -5.76
C ILE A 155 4.79 7.36 -7.13
N LEU A 156 5.87 8.10 -7.33
CA LEU A 156 6.28 8.62 -8.63
C LEU A 156 7.79 8.40 -8.84
N ASP A 157 8.17 7.97 -10.03
CA ASP A 157 9.55 7.75 -10.45
C ASP A 157 10.21 9.12 -10.68
N VAL A 158 11.47 9.25 -10.29
CA VAL A 158 12.18 10.54 -10.27
C VAL A 158 12.41 11.16 -11.65
N ASP A 159 12.20 10.42 -12.73
CA ASP A 159 12.27 10.87 -14.12
C ASP A 159 10.90 11.30 -14.69
N HIS A 160 9.82 11.26 -13.91
CA HIS A 160 8.52 11.68 -14.38
C HIS A 160 8.48 13.20 -14.63
N PRO A 161 7.90 13.73 -15.72
CA PRO A 161 7.91 15.17 -15.99
C PRO A 161 7.23 16.04 -14.92
N ASP A 162 6.20 15.52 -14.24
CA ASP A 162 5.51 16.19 -13.13
C ASP A 162 6.22 16.04 -11.77
N ILE A 163 7.45 15.49 -11.71
CA ILE A 163 8.13 15.12 -10.45
C ILE A 163 8.35 16.29 -9.49
N GLU A 164 8.68 17.48 -10.00
CA GLU A 164 8.93 18.65 -9.15
C GLU A 164 7.64 19.15 -8.47
N GLU A 165 6.49 19.11 -9.16
CA GLU A 165 5.20 19.43 -8.52
C GLU A 165 4.88 18.37 -7.47
N PHE A 166 5.08 17.09 -7.78
CA PHE A 166 4.85 15.99 -6.85
C PHE A 166 5.66 16.11 -5.56
N ILE A 167 6.97 16.38 -5.66
CA ILE A 167 7.88 16.55 -4.51
C ILE A 167 7.41 17.71 -3.62
N ASN A 168 7.09 18.85 -4.23
CA ASN A 168 6.75 20.05 -3.46
C ASN A 168 5.28 20.12 -3.04
N TRP A 169 4.43 19.20 -3.49
CA TRP A 169 2.97 19.27 -3.32
C TRP A 169 2.59 19.46 -1.85
N LYS A 170 2.94 18.51 -0.97
CA LYS A 170 2.55 18.60 0.44
C LYS A 170 3.18 19.78 1.16
N LYS A 171 4.45 20.11 0.87
CA LYS A 171 5.13 21.28 1.44
C LYS A 171 4.34 22.56 1.16
N VAL A 172 3.88 22.74 -0.08
CA VAL A 172 3.07 23.90 -0.48
C VAL A 172 1.70 23.88 0.19
N GLU A 173 1.08 22.71 0.35
CA GLU A 173 -0.21 22.58 1.06
C GLU A 173 -0.06 22.87 2.56
N GLU A 174 1.04 22.47 3.20
CA GLU A 174 1.34 22.84 4.60
C GLU A 174 1.51 24.35 4.77
N ASP A 175 2.13 25.05 3.81
CA ASP A 175 2.23 26.51 3.85
C ASP A 175 0.84 27.17 3.77
N LYS A 176 -0.11 26.60 3.02
CA LYS A 176 -1.52 27.04 3.01
C LYS A 176 -2.18 26.80 4.36
N VAL A 177 -1.97 25.62 4.98
CA VAL A 177 -2.50 25.31 6.31
C VAL A 177 -1.96 26.31 7.35
N ARG A 178 -0.66 26.60 7.34
CA ARG A 178 -0.05 27.60 8.25
C ARG A 178 -0.68 28.98 8.07
N ALA A 179 -0.96 29.40 6.83
CA ALA A 179 -1.65 30.65 6.56
C ALA A 179 -3.09 30.66 7.11
N LEU A 180 -3.83 29.56 6.99
CA LEU A 180 -5.17 29.42 7.56
C LEU A 180 -5.13 29.45 9.10
N ILE A 181 -4.19 28.74 9.72
CA ILE A 181 -4.01 28.77 11.18
C ILE A 181 -3.69 30.19 11.66
N ALA A 182 -2.80 30.90 10.96
CA ALA A 182 -2.49 32.31 11.26
C ALA A 182 -3.70 33.24 11.13
N ALA A 183 -4.67 32.89 10.27
CA ALA A 183 -5.95 33.59 10.12
C ALA A 183 -7.01 33.21 11.17
N GLY A 184 -6.70 32.26 12.08
CA GLY A 184 -7.55 31.89 13.21
C GLY A 184 -8.29 30.55 13.05
N TYR A 185 -8.04 29.79 11.98
CA TYR A 185 -8.59 28.44 11.87
C TYR A 185 -7.92 27.47 12.85
N PRO A 186 -8.63 26.45 13.37
CA PRO A 186 -8.05 25.47 14.30
C PRO A 186 -6.85 24.74 13.71
N SER A 187 -5.81 24.53 14.52
CA SER A 187 -4.59 23.80 14.15
C SER A 187 -4.69 22.28 14.27
N ASP A 188 -5.84 21.75 14.68
CA ASP A 188 -6.11 20.31 14.70
C ASP A 188 -6.00 19.73 13.28
N PHE A 189 -5.28 18.62 13.14
CA PHE A 189 -5.14 17.89 11.87
C PHE A 189 -6.46 17.29 11.36
N ASN A 190 -7.47 17.19 12.23
CA ASN A 190 -8.86 16.89 11.85
C ASN A 190 -9.73 18.13 11.66
N GLY A 191 -9.18 19.32 11.89
CA GLY A 191 -9.86 20.60 11.79
C GLY A 191 -10.01 21.11 10.35
N GLU A 192 -10.76 22.21 10.23
CA GLU A 192 -11.15 22.80 8.95
C GLU A 192 -9.95 23.17 8.06
N ALA A 193 -8.85 23.66 8.63
CA ALA A 193 -7.67 24.04 7.85
C ALA A 193 -7.12 22.85 7.04
N TYR A 194 -6.89 21.71 7.70
CA TYR A 194 -6.42 20.49 7.04
C TYR A 194 -7.46 19.86 6.10
N GLN A 195 -8.75 20.00 6.40
CA GLN A 195 -9.81 19.49 5.52
C GLN A 195 -9.93 20.25 4.19
N THR A 196 -9.44 21.50 4.10
CA THR A 196 -9.56 22.32 2.88
C THR A 196 -8.41 22.15 1.90
N VAL A 197 -7.23 21.74 2.37
CA VAL A 197 -6.05 21.50 1.52
C VAL A 197 -6.04 20.08 0.94
N SER A 198 -5.10 19.83 0.03
CA SER A 198 -4.93 18.52 -0.64
C SER A 198 -3.66 17.81 -0.20
N GLY A 199 -3.54 16.52 -0.54
CA GLY A 199 -2.33 15.72 -0.29
C GLY A 199 -2.16 15.29 1.17
N GLN A 200 -3.23 15.27 1.96
CA GLN A 200 -3.20 14.97 3.40
C GLN A 200 -3.61 13.53 3.73
N ASN A 201 -4.10 12.77 2.75
CA ASN A 201 -4.68 11.43 2.94
C ASN A 201 -3.87 10.33 2.24
N SER A 202 -2.61 10.59 1.92
CA SER A 202 -1.65 9.60 1.42
C SER A 202 -0.27 9.83 1.99
N ASN A 203 0.54 8.79 2.07
CA ASN A 203 1.99 8.90 2.08
C ASN A 203 2.46 9.06 0.63
N ASN A 204 3.44 9.93 0.40
CA ASN A 204 4.02 10.15 -0.92
C ASN A 204 5.47 9.65 -0.91
N SER A 205 5.91 9.00 -1.98
CA SER A 205 7.30 8.58 -2.10
C SER A 205 7.82 8.76 -3.51
N VAL A 206 9.09 9.16 -3.63
CA VAL A 206 9.80 9.20 -4.90
C VAL A 206 10.62 7.92 -5.05
N ARG A 207 10.50 7.27 -6.21
CA ARG A 207 11.34 6.13 -6.57
C ARG A 207 12.60 6.60 -7.29
N VAL A 208 13.74 6.23 -6.74
CA VAL A 208 15.06 6.65 -7.23
C VAL A 208 15.90 5.45 -7.65
N PRO A 209 16.36 5.37 -8.91
CA PRO A 209 17.33 4.37 -9.32
C PRO A 209 18.75 4.74 -8.87
N ASN A 210 19.66 3.76 -8.86
CA ASN A 210 21.07 4.00 -8.53
C ASN A 210 21.71 5.05 -9.47
N ASP A 211 21.32 5.07 -10.75
CA ASP A 211 21.84 6.04 -11.73
C ASP A 211 21.49 7.49 -11.36
N PHE A 212 20.32 7.73 -10.78
CA PHE A 212 19.96 9.06 -10.27
C PHE A 212 20.85 9.45 -9.09
N VAL A 213 21.10 8.51 -8.17
CA VAL A 213 21.99 8.75 -7.02
C VAL A 213 23.41 9.07 -7.49
N HIS A 214 23.93 8.35 -8.49
CA HIS A 214 25.20 8.68 -9.11
C HIS A 214 25.19 10.08 -9.76
N ALA A 215 24.13 10.43 -10.49
CA ALA A 215 23.97 11.76 -11.08
C ALA A 215 23.96 12.87 -10.01
N VAL A 216 23.36 12.63 -8.83
CA VAL A 216 23.41 13.55 -7.69
C VAL A 216 24.85 13.70 -7.17
N VAL A 217 25.59 12.62 -7.00
CA VAL A 217 26.98 12.66 -6.54
C VAL A 217 27.86 13.43 -7.53
N ASP A 218 27.67 13.20 -8.83
CA ASP A 218 28.50 13.76 -9.90
C ASP A 218 28.07 15.16 -10.37
N ASP A 219 27.02 15.74 -9.79
CA ASP A 219 26.43 17.04 -10.21
C ASP A 219 25.95 17.04 -11.68
N ALA A 220 25.52 15.87 -12.13
CA ALA A 220 25.08 15.64 -13.49
C ALA A 220 23.64 16.14 -13.71
N ASP A 221 23.30 16.22 -14.99
CA ASP A 221 21.95 16.47 -15.44
C ASP A 221 21.10 15.20 -15.33
N TRP A 222 19.79 15.37 -15.18
CA TRP A 222 18.80 14.31 -15.11
C TRP A 222 17.67 14.61 -16.10
N GLU A 223 17.30 13.60 -16.89
CA GLU A 223 16.30 13.72 -17.94
C GLU A 223 14.92 13.35 -17.39
N LEU A 224 13.92 14.19 -17.69
CA LEU A 224 12.53 13.93 -17.41
C LEU A 224 11.85 13.45 -18.69
N VAL A 225 11.26 12.26 -18.65
CA VAL A 225 10.88 11.49 -19.84
C VAL A 225 9.36 11.38 -19.95
N GLY A 226 8.81 11.84 -21.09
CA GLY A 226 7.38 11.79 -21.36
C GLY A 226 6.87 10.36 -21.47
N ARG A 227 5.71 10.05 -20.88
CA ARG A 227 5.20 8.67 -20.79
C ARG A 227 4.54 8.20 -22.08
N LYS A 228 4.07 9.10 -22.94
CA LYS A 228 3.52 8.76 -24.26
C LYS A 228 4.57 8.66 -25.34
N THR A 229 5.55 9.55 -25.33
CA THR A 229 6.54 9.66 -26.41
C THR A 229 7.81 8.87 -26.11
N GLY A 230 8.17 8.69 -24.83
CA GLY A 230 9.47 8.17 -24.41
C GLY A 230 10.63 9.15 -24.67
N GLU A 231 10.31 10.39 -25.06
CA GLU A 231 11.30 11.42 -25.34
C GLU A 231 11.58 12.27 -24.10
N VAL A 232 12.78 12.86 -24.06
CA VAL A 232 13.16 13.83 -23.02
C VAL A 232 12.32 15.09 -23.21
N VAL A 233 11.46 15.36 -22.23
CA VAL A 233 10.61 16.57 -22.20
C VAL A 233 11.40 17.75 -21.64
N ARG A 234 12.23 17.50 -20.62
CA ARG A 234 13.04 18.51 -19.95
C ARG A 234 14.23 17.86 -19.24
N THR A 235 15.28 18.63 -19.05
CA THR A 235 16.46 18.24 -18.28
C THR A 235 16.60 19.15 -17.06
N VAL A 236 16.93 18.58 -15.90
CA VAL A 236 17.13 19.28 -14.62
C VAL A 236 18.47 18.88 -14.00
N LYS A 237 18.95 19.63 -13.01
CA LYS A 237 20.11 19.19 -12.21
C LYS A 237 19.69 18.15 -11.19
N ALA A 238 20.36 17.00 -11.18
CA ALA A 238 20.05 15.91 -10.25
C ALA A 238 20.17 16.37 -8.79
N ARG A 239 21.22 17.13 -8.46
CA ARG A 239 21.43 17.72 -7.12
C ARG A 239 20.33 18.68 -6.70
N ASP A 240 19.79 19.47 -7.62
CA ASP A 240 18.72 20.40 -7.30
C ASP A 240 17.41 19.65 -7.02
N LEU A 241 17.12 18.60 -7.80
CA LEU A 241 15.97 17.74 -7.54
C LEU A 241 16.10 16.99 -6.21
N TRP A 242 17.29 16.46 -5.89
CA TRP A 242 17.57 15.84 -4.59
C TRP A 242 17.44 16.83 -3.42
N ARG A 243 17.90 18.07 -3.61
CA ARG A 243 17.72 19.14 -2.62
C ARG A 243 16.23 19.43 -2.39
N GLN A 244 15.42 19.48 -3.44
CA GLN A 244 13.97 19.65 -3.31
C GLN A 244 13.32 18.51 -2.49
N ILE A 245 13.71 17.26 -2.73
CA ILE A 245 13.25 16.09 -1.94
C ILE A 245 13.59 16.30 -0.46
N ALA A 246 14.86 16.62 -0.15
CA ALA A 246 15.31 16.81 1.22
C ALA A 246 14.61 17.99 1.93
N GLU A 247 14.43 19.11 1.22
CA GLU A 247 13.74 20.29 1.76
C GLU A 247 12.25 20.05 2.00
N ALA A 248 11.58 19.34 1.10
CA ALA A 248 10.18 18.94 1.29
C ALA A 248 10.03 17.99 2.48
N ALA A 249 10.87 16.95 2.55
CA ALA A 249 10.88 16.02 3.66
C ALA A 249 11.18 16.71 5.01
N TRP A 250 12.10 17.67 5.04
CA TRP A 250 12.33 18.49 6.23
C TRP A 250 11.11 19.35 6.61
N ALA A 251 10.41 19.91 5.63
CA ALA A 251 9.31 20.83 5.85
C ALA A 251 8.00 20.14 6.27
N CYS A 252 7.73 18.93 5.77
CA CYS A 252 6.45 18.25 5.97
C CYS A 252 6.53 16.71 6.10
N ALA A 253 7.71 16.12 6.24
CA ALA A 253 7.96 14.66 6.31
C ALA A 253 7.65 13.86 5.03
N ASP A 254 7.36 14.54 3.92
CA ASP A 254 7.12 13.94 2.60
C ASP A 254 7.86 14.70 1.48
N PRO A 255 8.19 14.04 0.35
CA PRO A 255 8.00 12.61 0.11
C PRO A 255 9.09 11.76 0.76
N GLY A 256 8.76 10.50 1.04
CA GLY A 256 9.74 9.45 1.31
C GLY A 256 10.56 9.09 0.06
N VAL A 257 11.58 8.26 0.23
CA VAL A 257 12.43 7.78 -0.87
C VAL A 257 12.43 6.26 -0.90
N GLN A 258 12.22 5.69 -2.09
CA GLN A 258 12.32 4.25 -2.34
C GLN A 258 13.44 3.97 -3.35
N PHE A 259 14.44 3.19 -2.93
CA PHE A 259 15.60 2.85 -3.76
C PHE A 259 15.25 1.75 -4.75
N ASP A 260 14.74 2.17 -5.90
CA ASP A 260 14.11 1.37 -6.92
C ASP A 260 15.00 0.25 -7.47
N THR A 261 16.28 0.53 -7.71
CA THR A 261 17.26 -0.47 -8.16
C THR A 261 17.52 -1.50 -7.07
N THR A 262 17.85 -1.06 -5.85
CA THR A 262 18.10 -1.97 -4.72
C THR A 262 16.90 -2.86 -4.42
N ILE A 263 15.68 -2.33 -4.42
CA ILE A 263 14.46 -3.13 -4.21
C ILE A 263 14.37 -4.29 -5.22
N ASN A 264 14.69 -4.03 -6.49
CA ASN A 264 14.63 -5.05 -7.54
C ASN A 264 15.84 -6.00 -7.54
N GLU A 265 17.02 -5.57 -7.06
CA GLU A 265 18.19 -6.44 -6.88
C GLU A 265 17.93 -7.57 -5.88
N TRP A 266 17.10 -7.31 -4.86
CA TRP A 266 16.70 -8.29 -3.83
C TRP A 266 15.35 -8.96 -4.12
N HIS A 267 14.81 -8.79 -5.32
CA HIS A 267 13.53 -9.39 -5.67
C HIS A 267 13.65 -10.92 -5.74
N THR A 268 12.83 -11.62 -4.96
CA THR A 268 12.78 -13.08 -4.91
C THR A 268 11.98 -13.74 -6.05
N SER A 269 11.26 -12.96 -6.85
CA SER A 269 10.38 -13.46 -7.92
C SER A 269 10.49 -12.65 -9.24
N PRO A 270 11.71 -12.34 -9.73
CA PRO A 270 11.90 -11.40 -10.84
C PRO A 270 11.28 -11.84 -12.18
N ALA A 271 11.00 -13.14 -12.35
CA ALA A 271 10.29 -13.66 -13.52
C ALA A 271 8.81 -13.22 -13.56
N GLY A 272 8.22 -12.86 -12.42
CA GLY A 272 6.85 -12.35 -12.32
C GLY A 272 6.70 -10.89 -12.72
N GLY A 273 7.82 -10.19 -12.94
CA GLY A 273 7.85 -8.80 -13.32
C GLY A 273 8.69 -7.97 -12.38
N ARG A 274 8.57 -6.66 -12.54
CA ARG A 274 9.33 -5.68 -11.77
C ARG A 274 8.52 -5.19 -10.60
N ILE A 275 9.12 -5.08 -9.41
CA ILE A 275 8.48 -4.41 -8.28
C ILE A 275 8.43 -2.92 -8.63
N ARG A 276 7.22 -2.33 -8.69
CA ARG A 276 7.00 -0.92 -9.06
C ARG A 276 6.52 -0.06 -7.90
N ALA A 277 5.88 -0.65 -6.90
CA ALA A 277 5.28 0.07 -5.80
C ALA A 277 5.54 -0.64 -4.45
N SER A 278 4.92 -0.10 -3.41
CA SER A 278 4.86 -0.67 -2.06
C SER A 278 3.46 -0.47 -1.49
N ASN A 279 3.18 -1.06 -0.34
CA ASN A 279 2.01 -0.70 0.47
C ASN A 279 2.20 0.68 1.16
N PRO A 280 1.20 1.20 1.93
CA PRO A 280 1.26 2.49 2.64
C PRO A 280 2.49 2.74 3.50
N CYS A 281 3.03 1.71 4.14
CA CYS A 281 4.11 1.83 5.12
C CYS A 281 5.48 1.36 4.58
N SER A 282 5.56 0.98 3.29
CA SER A 282 6.79 0.56 2.58
C SER A 282 7.47 -0.72 3.09
N GLU A 283 6.84 -1.49 3.97
CA GLU A 283 7.33 -2.79 4.46
C GLU A 283 7.01 -3.95 3.52
N TYR A 284 5.99 -3.81 2.66
CA TYR A 284 5.65 -4.79 1.64
C TYR A 284 6.09 -4.28 0.26
N MET A 285 7.12 -4.93 -0.30
CA MET A 285 7.73 -4.64 -1.60
C MET A 285 7.59 -5.87 -2.49
N PHE A 286 6.58 -5.88 -3.35
CA PHE A 286 6.32 -7.00 -4.25
C PHE A 286 5.62 -6.55 -5.53
N LEU A 287 5.22 -7.51 -6.36
CA LEU A 287 4.58 -7.27 -7.65
C LEU A 287 3.26 -6.50 -7.51
N ASP A 288 2.92 -5.74 -8.54
CA ASP A 288 1.62 -5.09 -8.62
C ASP A 288 0.47 -6.12 -8.58
N ASN A 289 -0.68 -5.69 -8.09
CA ASN A 289 -1.88 -6.50 -7.94
C ASN A 289 -1.64 -7.73 -7.05
N THR A 290 -1.02 -7.50 -5.90
CA THR A 290 -0.82 -8.52 -4.86
C THR A 290 -1.13 -7.94 -3.49
N ALA A 291 -1.44 -8.84 -2.54
CA ALA A 291 -1.73 -8.50 -1.17
C ALA A 291 -0.79 -9.24 -0.21
N CYS A 292 -0.59 -8.64 0.95
CA CYS A 292 0.15 -9.22 2.06
C CYS A 292 -0.69 -9.15 3.34
N ASN A 293 -0.78 -10.28 4.03
CA ASN A 293 -1.28 -10.35 5.38
C ASN A 293 -0.11 -10.39 6.37
N LEU A 294 -0.31 -9.73 7.51
CA LEU A 294 0.76 -9.44 8.45
C LEU A 294 0.41 -9.97 9.83
N ALA A 295 1.44 -10.35 10.57
CA ALA A 295 1.40 -10.58 12.00
C ALA A 295 2.73 -10.14 12.62
N SER A 296 2.74 -9.88 13.91
CA SER A 296 3.94 -9.51 14.66
C SER A 296 4.12 -10.40 15.87
N LEU A 297 5.35 -10.83 16.14
CA LEU A 297 5.72 -11.52 17.37
C LEU A 297 6.29 -10.51 18.38
N ASN A 298 5.80 -10.57 19.61
CA ASN A 298 6.36 -9.79 20.71
C ASN A 298 7.66 -10.44 21.20
N LEU A 299 8.81 -9.92 20.76
CA LEU A 299 10.13 -10.48 21.10
C LEU A 299 10.41 -10.51 22.61
N VAL A 300 9.78 -9.61 23.39
CA VAL A 300 9.92 -9.58 24.86
C VAL A 300 9.37 -10.85 25.50
N SER A 301 8.32 -11.46 24.91
CA SER A 301 7.75 -12.72 25.41
C SER A 301 8.70 -13.92 25.30
N PHE A 302 9.80 -13.78 24.55
CA PHE A 302 10.82 -14.81 24.35
C PHE A 302 12.15 -14.45 25.03
N TYR A 303 12.21 -13.34 25.77
CA TYR A 303 13.41 -12.91 26.48
C TYR A 303 13.22 -13.06 27.99
N ASP A 304 14.18 -13.71 28.64
CA ASP A 304 14.23 -13.80 30.09
C ASP A 304 15.23 -12.76 30.63
N ASP A 305 14.69 -11.74 31.31
CA ASP A 305 15.47 -10.67 31.94
C ASP A 305 16.38 -11.18 33.08
N GLU A 306 16.00 -12.26 33.79
CA GLU A 306 16.78 -12.76 34.93
C GLU A 306 18.04 -13.49 34.47
N SER A 307 17.92 -14.35 33.47
CA SER A 307 19.05 -15.08 32.90
C SER A 307 19.74 -14.33 31.74
N ALA A 308 19.14 -13.24 31.25
CA ALA A 308 19.55 -12.52 30.05
C ALA A 308 19.65 -13.43 28.81
N THR A 309 18.74 -14.40 28.69
CA THR A 309 18.71 -15.36 27.58
C THR A 309 17.47 -15.19 26.71
N PHE A 310 17.61 -15.54 25.43
CA PHE A 310 16.51 -15.54 24.47
C PHE A 310 16.09 -16.98 24.16
N ASP A 311 14.81 -17.30 24.35
CA ASP A 311 14.23 -18.60 24.05
C ASP A 311 14.03 -18.79 22.54
N ILE A 312 15.11 -19.25 21.89
CA ILE A 312 15.15 -19.51 20.46
C ILE A 312 14.17 -20.62 20.05
N GLU A 313 13.94 -21.63 20.90
CA GLU A 313 13.11 -22.78 20.52
C GLU A 313 11.62 -22.41 20.52
N SER A 314 11.13 -21.72 21.54
CA SER A 314 9.76 -21.21 21.55
C SER A 314 9.54 -20.18 20.44
N TYR A 315 10.54 -19.32 20.16
CA TYR A 315 10.45 -18.36 19.06
C TYR A 315 10.33 -19.04 17.69
N LYS A 316 11.13 -20.08 17.42
CA LYS A 316 11.03 -20.88 16.18
C LYS A 316 9.68 -21.58 16.05
N HIS A 317 9.13 -22.06 17.16
CA HIS A 317 7.79 -22.66 17.18
C HIS A 317 6.71 -21.64 16.82
N ALA A 318 6.74 -20.47 17.47
CA ALA A 318 5.86 -19.35 17.18
C ALA A 318 5.90 -18.94 15.69
N ILE A 319 7.10 -18.84 15.09
CA ILE A 319 7.26 -18.52 13.67
C ILE A 319 6.54 -19.54 12.78
N ARG A 320 6.70 -20.85 13.06
CA ARG A 320 6.05 -21.91 12.29
C ARG A 320 4.54 -21.82 12.39
N LEU A 321 4.01 -21.67 13.61
CA LEU A 321 2.57 -21.57 13.85
C LEU A 321 1.97 -20.37 13.12
N TRP A 322 2.60 -19.20 13.24
CA TRP A 322 2.11 -17.97 12.61
C TRP A 322 2.27 -17.96 11.10
N THR A 323 3.26 -18.66 10.55
CA THR A 323 3.35 -18.88 9.09
C THR A 323 2.14 -19.67 8.59
N ILE A 324 1.69 -20.69 9.33
CA ILE A 324 0.48 -21.46 8.99
C ILE A 324 -0.77 -20.57 9.09
N VAL A 325 -0.90 -19.76 10.15
CA VAL A 325 -2.02 -18.81 10.30
C VAL A 325 -2.08 -17.84 9.12
N LEU A 326 -0.94 -17.28 8.74
CA LEU A 326 -0.87 -16.34 7.62
C LEU A 326 -1.23 -17.05 6.30
N GLU A 327 -0.75 -18.27 6.09
CA GLU A 327 -1.05 -19.05 4.89
C GLU A 327 -2.54 -19.42 4.74
N ILE A 328 -3.18 -19.83 5.84
CA ILE A 328 -4.63 -20.08 5.88
C ILE A 328 -5.41 -18.82 5.52
N SER A 329 -4.90 -17.66 5.91
CA SER A 329 -5.57 -16.39 5.65
C SER A 329 -5.62 -16.04 4.16
N VAL A 330 -4.64 -16.49 3.37
CA VAL A 330 -4.62 -16.30 1.92
C VAL A 330 -5.78 -17.06 1.26
N THR A 331 -6.02 -18.31 1.65
CA THR A 331 -7.03 -19.17 1.00
C THR A 331 -8.47 -18.85 1.42
N MET A 332 -8.68 -18.36 2.64
CA MET A 332 -10.03 -17.99 3.09
C MET A 332 -10.49 -16.63 2.54
N ALA A 333 -9.55 -15.74 2.16
CA ALA A 333 -9.84 -14.36 1.82
C ALA A 333 -10.65 -14.19 0.52
N HIS A 334 -11.22 -13.00 0.36
CA HIS A 334 -11.57 -12.42 -0.92
C HIS A 334 -10.86 -11.07 -1.15
N PHE A 335 -10.72 -10.66 -2.40
CA PHE A 335 -9.88 -9.54 -2.84
C PHE A 335 -10.66 -8.58 -3.77
N PRO A 336 -10.29 -7.31 -3.89
CA PRO A 336 -11.12 -6.28 -4.54
C PRO A 336 -11.10 -6.31 -6.08
N SER A 337 -10.30 -7.19 -6.70
CA SER A 337 -10.23 -7.40 -8.16
C SER A 337 -9.78 -8.83 -8.50
N GLN A 338 -9.94 -9.21 -9.77
CA GLN A 338 -9.54 -10.51 -10.30
C GLN A 338 -8.03 -10.73 -10.18
N GLU A 339 -7.26 -9.72 -10.59
CA GLU A 339 -5.80 -9.75 -10.64
C GLU A 339 -5.22 -9.88 -9.24
N ILE A 340 -5.79 -9.17 -8.26
CA ILE A 340 -5.32 -9.25 -6.87
C ILE A 340 -5.64 -10.61 -6.27
N ALA A 341 -6.81 -11.17 -6.56
CA ALA A 341 -7.16 -12.52 -6.10
C ALA A 341 -6.20 -13.56 -6.65
N GLN A 342 -5.97 -13.55 -7.97
CA GLN A 342 -5.06 -14.49 -8.61
C GLN A 342 -3.62 -14.29 -8.16
N GLY A 343 -3.10 -13.06 -8.21
CA GLY A 343 -1.72 -12.76 -7.82
C GLY A 343 -1.44 -13.09 -6.36
N SER A 344 -2.37 -12.81 -5.45
CA SER A 344 -2.19 -13.16 -4.03
C SER A 344 -2.21 -14.67 -3.80
N TYR A 345 -2.99 -15.42 -4.59
CA TYR A 345 -3.02 -16.89 -4.53
C TYR A 345 -1.77 -17.53 -5.13
N ASP A 346 -1.26 -17.00 -6.25
CA ASP A 346 -0.09 -17.54 -6.95
C ASP A 346 1.20 -17.34 -6.15
N TYR A 347 1.37 -16.16 -5.55
CA TYR A 347 2.61 -15.77 -4.88
C TYR A 347 2.60 -15.96 -3.37
N ARG A 348 1.42 -16.01 -2.74
CA ARG A 348 1.23 -16.36 -1.31
C ARG A 348 2.14 -15.57 -0.37
N THR A 349 2.24 -14.26 -0.60
CA THR A 349 3.17 -13.42 0.17
C THR A 349 2.70 -13.23 1.60
N LEU A 350 3.60 -13.44 2.56
CA LEU A 350 3.33 -13.35 4.00
C LEU A 350 4.27 -12.31 4.63
N GLY A 351 3.80 -11.59 5.65
CA GLY A 351 4.64 -10.65 6.40
C GLY A 351 4.58 -10.90 7.90
N LEU A 352 5.43 -11.80 8.38
CA LEU A 352 5.66 -12.01 9.81
C LEU A 352 6.80 -11.09 10.28
N GLY A 353 6.51 -10.21 11.24
CA GLY A 353 7.45 -9.23 11.79
C GLY A 353 7.74 -9.36 13.27
#